data_AF-A0A9E6ME22-F1
#
_entry.id   AF-A0A9E6ME22-F1
#
_cell.length_a   1.000
_cell.length_b   1.000
_cell.length_c   1.000
_cell.angle_alpha   90.00
_cell.angle_beta   90.00
_cell.angle_gamma   90.00
#
_symmetry.space_group_name_H-M   'P 1'
#
loop_
_entity.id
_entity.type
_entity.pdbx_description
1 polymer ?
#
loop_
_entity_poly.entity_id
_entity_poly.type
_entity_poly.pdbx_seq_one_letter_code
_entity_poly.pdbx_strand_id
1 'polypeptide(L)'
;MLQAVKSLHVILKRKADAENIARGLERYYNEVAKPSVGRTGRYPDRATAVTDIVANNVLPDVPSTSFVFSFNPSVTTFQVDPDASGTTPAEDAADLSRIDTMTTINYITYVPITWSTANSRWEICGSDEECTRFNLYYRTEKDGVLQKIVSKHQ
;
A
#
# COMPACT_ATOMS: atom_id res chain seq x y z
N MET A 1 33.73 4.08 14.75
CA MET A 1 32.48 4.85 14.99
C MET A 1 31.73 5.27 13.72
N LEU A 2 32.36 5.40 12.54
CA LEU A 2 31.69 5.87 11.31
C LEU A 2 30.69 4.87 10.66
N GLN A 3 30.83 3.56 10.89
CA GLN A 3 29.94 2.54 10.28
C GLN A 3 28.55 2.47 10.93
N ALA A 4 28.42 2.76 12.23
CA ALA A 4 27.14 2.70 12.94
C ALA A 4 26.16 3.79 12.50
N VAL A 5 26.66 4.97 12.13
CA VAL A 5 25.84 6.11 11.70
C VAL A 5 25.25 5.91 10.32
N LYS A 6 26.02 5.31 9.38
CA LYS A 6 25.51 4.95 8.04
C LYS A 6 24.40 3.88 8.13
N SER A 7 24.57 2.90 9.01
CA SER A 7 23.58 1.84 9.20
C SER A 7 22.26 2.38 9.78
N LEU A 8 22.33 3.30 10.75
CA LEU A 8 21.12 3.94 11.30
C LEU A 8 20.38 4.83 10.29
N HIS A 9 21.11 5.53 9.41
CA HIS A 9 20.53 6.40 8.38
C HIS A 9 19.77 5.63 7.28
N VAL A 10 20.19 4.41 7.01
CA VAL A 10 19.58 3.50 6.03
C VAL A 10 18.29 2.93 6.63
N ILE A 11 18.35 2.34 7.84
CA ILE A 11 17.20 1.71 8.52
C ILE A 11 15.96 2.62 8.67
N LEU A 12 16.14 3.93 8.87
CA LEU A 12 15.04 4.88 9.01
C LEU A 12 14.33 5.18 7.68
N LYS A 13 14.99 5.00 6.54
CA LYS A 13 14.48 5.43 5.23
C LYS A 13 13.27 4.60 4.79
N ARG A 14 13.32 3.27 4.90
CA ARG A 14 12.22 2.41 4.40
C ARG A 14 10.94 2.53 5.20
N LYS A 15 11.06 2.60 6.52
CA LYS A 15 9.92 2.83 7.41
C LYS A 15 9.29 4.19 7.13
N ALA A 16 10.11 5.24 7.00
CA ALA A 16 9.62 6.57 6.67
C ALA A 16 8.94 6.61 5.29
N ASP A 17 9.49 5.93 4.29
CA ASP A 17 8.88 5.79 2.96
C ASP A 17 7.50 5.11 3.06
N ALA A 18 7.41 3.96 3.74
CA ALA A 18 6.15 3.23 3.93
C ALA A 18 5.11 4.04 4.71
N GLU A 19 5.51 4.77 5.76
CA GLU A 19 4.62 5.64 6.52
C GLU A 19 4.16 6.87 5.72
N ASN A 20 5.01 7.43 4.86
CA ASN A 20 4.62 8.50 3.95
C ASN A 20 3.56 8.02 2.95
N ILE A 21 3.74 6.82 2.39
CA ILE A 21 2.76 6.20 1.50
C ILE A 21 1.44 5.97 2.24
N ALA A 22 1.49 5.39 3.44
CA ALA A 22 0.32 5.17 4.27
C ALA A 22 -0.45 6.47 4.54
N ARG A 23 0.25 7.55 4.91
CA ARG A 23 -0.37 8.87 5.11
C ARG A 23 -1.07 9.38 3.86
N GLY A 24 -0.52 9.14 2.67
CA GLY A 24 -1.17 9.53 1.43
C GLY A 24 -2.43 8.74 1.10
N LEU A 25 -2.39 7.42 1.32
CA LEU A 25 -3.58 6.58 1.18
C LEU A 25 -4.69 7.00 2.14
N GLU A 26 -4.36 7.29 3.41
CA GLU A 26 -5.32 7.78 4.41
C GLU A 26 -5.96 9.10 4.03
N ARG A 27 -5.18 10.02 3.43
CA ARG A 27 -5.72 11.30 2.98
C ARG A 27 -6.59 11.12 1.73
N TYR A 28 -6.20 10.24 0.80
CA TYR A 28 -7.04 9.88 -0.35
C TYR A 28 -8.42 9.38 0.10
N TYR A 29 -8.46 8.48 1.08
CA TYR A 29 -9.69 8.00 1.70
C TYR A 29 -10.58 9.14 2.22
N ASN A 30 -9.97 10.15 2.86
CA ASN A 30 -10.69 11.22 3.54
C ASN A 30 -11.13 12.39 2.62
N GLU A 31 -10.35 12.72 1.60
CA GLU A 31 -10.50 13.96 0.82
C GLU A 31 -10.96 13.75 -0.61
N VAL A 32 -10.62 12.59 -1.22
CA VAL A 32 -10.72 12.40 -2.67
C VAL A 32 -11.71 11.31 -3.02
N ALA A 33 -11.67 10.23 -2.25
CA ALA A 33 -12.47 9.04 -2.47
C ALA A 33 -13.95 9.17 -2.12
N LYS A 34 -14.45 10.37 -1.78
CA LYS A 34 -15.85 10.62 -1.39
C LYS A 34 -16.68 11.05 -2.60
N PRO A 35 -17.46 10.16 -3.23
CA PRO A 35 -18.35 10.54 -4.31
C PRO A 35 -19.65 11.00 -3.66
N SER A 36 -19.85 12.30 -3.51
CA SER A 36 -21.12 12.90 -3.05
C SER A 36 -21.51 12.59 -1.60
N VAL A 37 -22.47 13.35 -1.08
CA VAL A 37 -22.98 13.25 0.30
C VAL A 37 -23.49 11.83 0.59
N GLY A 38 -22.88 11.15 1.56
CA GLY A 38 -23.39 9.88 2.11
C GLY A 38 -22.60 8.60 1.77
N ARG A 39 -21.49 8.68 1.02
CA ARG A 39 -20.60 7.52 0.78
C ARG A 39 -19.40 7.50 1.75
N THR A 40 -19.01 6.29 2.15
CA THR A 40 -17.79 5.99 2.90
C THR A 40 -16.55 6.22 2.02
N GLY A 41 -15.41 6.60 2.62
CA GLY A 41 -14.16 6.70 1.88
C GLY A 41 -13.72 5.34 1.34
N ARG A 42 -12.92 5.36 0.26
CA ARG A 42 -12.29 4.17 -0.32
C ARG A 42 -10.82 4.42 -0.59
N TYR A 43 -10.04 3.35 -0.66
CA TYR A 43 -8.66 3.36 -1.11
C TYR A 43 -8.58 3.07 -2.61
N PRO A 44 -7.47 3.42 -3.29
CA PRO A 44 -7.26 3.03 -4.67
C PRO A 44 -7.37 1.51 -4.84
N ASP A 45 -8.22 1.08 -5.77
CA ASP A 45 -8.23 -0.31 -6.21
C ASP A 45 -6.92 -0.66 -6.92
N ARG A 46 -6.80 -1.92 -7.33
CA ARG A 46 -5.58 -2.40 -7.99
C ARG A 46 -5.26 -1.67 -9.29
N ALA A 47 -6.24 -1.49 -10.17
CA ALA A 47 -6.01 -0.91 -11.50
C ALA A 47 -5.57 0.55 -11.39
N THR A 48 -6.22 1.27 -10.49
CA THR A 48 -5.91 2.65 -10.10
C THR A 48 -4.52 2.74 -9.48
N ALA A 49 -4.19 1.89 -8.51
CA ALA A 49 -2.87 1.90 -7.87
C ALA A 49 -1.73 1.56 -8.85
N VAL A 50 -1.95 0.64 -9.81
CA VAL A 50 -0.95 0.33 -10.85
C VAL A 50 -0.77 1.52 -11.80
N THR A 51 -1.85 2.12 -12.27
CA THR A 51 -1.79 3.20 -13.25
C THR A 51 -1.22 4.48 -12.65
N ASP A 52 -1.68 4.85 -11.46
CA ASP A 52 -1.36 6.16 -10.89
C ASP A 52 -0.13 6.11 -9.97
N ILE A 53 -0.09 5.13 -9.06
CA ILE A 53 0.99 5.07 -8.06
C ILE A 53 2.23 4.42 -8.66
N VAL A 54 2.09 3.24 -9.29
CA VAL A 54 3.26 2.50 -9.83
C VAL A 54 3.82 3.18 -11.08
N ALA A 55 2.98 3.49 -12.07
CA ALA A 55 3.47 4.03 -13.34
C ALA A 55 3.78 5.54 -13.27
N ASN A 56 2.96 6.31 -12.56
CA ASN A 56 3.07 7.77 -12.54
C ASN A 56 3.68 8.34 -11.25
N ASN A 57 3.89 7.54 -10.20
CA ASN A 57 4.32 8.01 -8.88
C ASN A 57 3.40 9.09 -8.29
N VAL A 58 2.09 8.97 -8.53
CA VAL A 58 1.07 9.93 -8.12
C VAL A 58 -0.06 9.19 -7.40
N LEU A 59 -0.64 9.78 -6.35
CA LEU A 59 -1.95 9.36 -5.86
C LEU A 59 -3.00 10.04 -6.73
N PRO A 60 -3.91 9.29 -7.37
CA PRO A 60 -4.87 9.85 -8.31
C PRO A 60 -5.80 10.86 -7.63
N ASP A 61 -6.29 11.83 -8.39
CA ASP A 61 -7.27 12.83 -7.96
C ASP A 61 -6.86 13.68 -6.73
N VAL A 62 -5.57 13.70 -6.39
CA VAL A 62 -5.00 14.60 -5.38
C VAL A 62 -4.06 15.62 -6.04
N PRO A 63 -4.15 16.94 -5.69
CA PRO A 63 -3.25 17.93 -6.26
C PRO A 63 -1.78 17.58 -6.00
N SER A 64 -0.94 17.65 -7.04
CA SER A 64 0.50 17.34 -6.95
C SER A 64 1.28 18.24 -5.97
N THR A 65 0.74 19.42 -5.64
CA THR A 65 1.27 20.31 -4.60
C THR A 65 0.92 19.87 -3.17
N SER A 66 -0.08 19.00 -3.04
CA SER A 66 -0.53 18.42 -1.78
C SER A 66 0.11 17.06 -1.49
N PHE A 67 0.77 16.45 -2.49
CA PHE A 67 1.38 15.14 -2.42
C PHE A 67 2.73 15.07 -3.12
N VAL A 68 3.78 14.91 -2.31
CA VAL A 68 5.03 14.31 -2.77
C VAL A 68 5.07 12.94 -2.12
N PHE A 69 4.92 11.88 -2.91
CA PHE A 69 5.54 10.62 -2.51
C PHE A 69 7.04 10.92 -2.40
N SER A 70 7.49 11.19 -1.18
CA SER A 70 8.87 11.61 -0.93
C SER A 70 9.86 10.45 -1.04
N PHE A 71 9.39 9.25 -1.37
CA PHE A 71 10.24 8.11 -1.61
C PHE A 71 10.82 8.19 -3.03
N ASN A 72 12.08 7.84 -3.18
CA ASN A 72 12.75 7.86 -4.47
C ASN A 72 12.38 6.56 -5.23
N PRO A 73 11.62 6.61 -6.33
CA PRO A 73 11.19 5.41 -7.05
C PRO A 73 12.34 4.63 -7.69
N SER A 74 13.50 5.26 -7.88
CA SER A 74 14.74 4.58 -8.31
C SER A 74 15.43 3.77 -7.20
N VAL A 75 14.93 3.85 -5.96
CA VAL A 75 15.46 3.17 -4.76
C VAL A 75 14.38 2.35 -4.04
N THR A 76 13.13 2.77 -4.15
CA THR A 76 11.96 2.19 -3.51
C THR A 76 10.85 2.06 -4.53
N THR A 77 10.53 0.85 -4.97
CA THR A 77 9.43 0.62 -5.90
C THR A 77 8.17 0.27 -5.13
N PHE A 78 7.09 0.99 -5.39
CA PHE A 78 5.75 0.59 -4.97
C PHE A 78 5.24 -0.48 -5.93
N GLN A 79 4.62 -1.52 -5.40
CA GLN A 79 3.99 -2.56 -6.21
C GLN A 79 2.66 -2.95 -5.62
N VAL A 80 1.76 -3.42 -6.48
CA VAL A 80 0.44 -3.90 -6.10
C VAL A 80 0.43 -5.41 -6.27
N ASP A 81 -0.24 -6.12 -5.37
CA ASP A 81 -0.41 -7.56 -5.50
C ASP A 81 -1.04 -7.92 -6.88
N PRO A 82 -0.35 -8.71 -7.73
CA PRO A 82 -0.73 -8.96 -9.11
C PRO A 82 -1.82 -10.04 -9.29
N ASP A 83 -2.35 -10.67 -8.24
CA ASP A 83 -3.34 -11.73 -8.41
C ASP A 83 -4.69 -11.44 -7.77
N ALA A 84 -5.68 -11.26 -8.65
CA ALA A 84 -7.11 -11.30 -8.36
C ALA A 84 -7.76 -12.21 -9.42
N SER A 85 -7.14 -13.36 -9.72
CA SER A 85 -7.70 -14.31 -10.68
C SER A 85 -8.93 -15.02 -10.10
N GLY A 86 -10.13 -14.47 -10.35
CA GLY A 86 -11.44 -15.13 -10.26
C GLY A 86 -11.94 -15.61 -8.89
N THR A 87 -11.05 -15.83 -7.93
CA THR A 87 -11.31 -16.17 -6.53
C THR A 87 -10.30 -15.39 -5.70
N THR A 88 -10.65 -14.16 -5.33
CA THR A 88 -9.80 -13.31 -4.50
C THR A 88 -9.58 -13.98 -3.13
N PRO A 89 -8.32 -14.23 -2.72
CA PRO A 89 -8.05 -14.91 -1.45
C PRO A 89 -8.56 -14.08 -0.26
N ALA A 90 -8.95 -14.77 0.82
CA ALA A 90 -9.31 -14.12 2.08
C ALA A 90 -8.11 -13.36 2.67
N GLU A 91 -8.26 -12.17 3.25
CA GLU A 91 -7.16 -11.34 3.79
C GLU A 91 -6.25 -12.13 4.76
N ASP A 92 -6.86 -12.98 5.58
CA ASP A 92 -6.22 -13.82 6.59
C ASP A 92 -5.53 -15.07 6.01
N ALA A 93 -5.94 -15.52 4.82
CA ALA A 93 -5.36 -16.64 4.08
C ALA A 93 -4.61 -16.23 2.80
N ALA A 94 -4.61 -14.94 2.47
CA ALA A 94 -4.00 -14.36 1.29
C ALA A 94 -2.49 -14.34 1.47
N ASP A 95 -1.90 -15.49 1.20
CA ASP A 95 -0.58 -15.60 0.58
C ASP A 95 0.49 -14.70 1.21
N LEU A 96 0.59 -14.71 2.55
CA LEU A 96 1.74 -14.12 3.25
C LEU A 96 3.04 -14.68 2.66
N SER A 97 3.07 -15.93 2.17
CA SER A 97 4.18 -16.50 1.41
C SER A 97 4.54 -15.70 0.15
N ARG A 98 3.57 -15.26 -0.64
CA ARG A 98 3.83 -14.43 -1.80
C ARG A 98 4.15 -13.00 -1.43
N ILE A 99 3.43 -12.39 -0.49
CA ILE A 99 3.76 -11.05 0.01
C ILE A 99 5.20 -11.04 0.57
N ASP A 100 5.60 -12.12 1.23
CA ASP A 100 6.96 -12.32 1.76
C ASP A 100 8.00 -12.40 0.63
N THR A 101 7.71 -13.09 -0.48
CA THR A 101 8.62 -13.15 -1.64
C THR A 101 8.65 -11.87 -2.48
N MET A 102 7.52 -11.17 -2.61
CA MET A 102 7.40 -9.93 -3.37
C MET A 102 7.99 -8.73 -2.64
N THR A 103 7.77 -8.66 -1.32
CA THR A 103 8.24 -7.54 -0.50
C THR A 103 9.73 -7.74 -0.22
N THR A 104 10.59 -7.09 -0.98
CA THR A 104 12.03 -7.05 -0.68
C THR A 104 12.38 -5.74 0.03
N ILE A 105 13.64 -5.59 0.41
CA ILE A 105 14.18 -4.30 0.90
C ILE A 105 13.97 -3.15 -0.08
N ASN A 106 13.77 -3.40 -1.38
CA ASN A 106 13.54 -2.37 -2.38
C ASN A 106 12.06 -2.19 -2.76
N TYR A 107 11.18 -3.13 -2.39
CA TYR A 107 9.78 -3.11 -2.79
C TYR A 107 8.85 -2.90 -1.58
N ILE A 108 7.94 -1.93 -1.70
CA ILE A 108 6.81 -1.76 -0.78
C ILE A 108 5.58 -2.32 -1.46
N THR A 109 4.95 -3.32 -0.84
CA THR A 109 3.80 -4.02 -1.41
C THR A 109 2.51 -3.47 -0.83
N TYR A 110 1.62 -3.00 -1.69
CA TYR A 110 0.30 -2.55 -1.34
C TYR A 110 -0.75 -3.61 -1.65
N VAL A 111 -1.59 -3.86 -0.66
CA VAL A 111 -2.68 -4.84 -0.71
C VAL A 111 -3.97 -4.11 -0.33
N PRO A 112 -4.75 -3.65 -1.32
CA PRO A 112 -6.08 -3.11 -1.07
C PRO A 112 -7.05 -4.23 -0.66
N ILE A 113 -8.01 -3.94 0.22
CA ILE A 113 -8.87 -4.95 0.85
C ILE A 113 -10.33 -4.49 0.86
N THR A 114 -11.25 -5.42 0.61
CA THR A 114 -12.70 -5.23 0.64
C THR A 114 -13.41 -6.30 1.46
N TRP A 115 -14.65 -6.03 1.88
CA TRP A 115 -15.50 -7.04 2.51
C TRP A 115 -16.30 -7.77 1.44
N SER A 116 -16.05 -9.08 1.32
CA SER A 116 -16.82 -9.96 0.46
C SER A 116 -18.12 -10.35 1.14
N THR A 117 -19.25 -9.85 0.63
CA THR A 117 -20.58 -10.22 1.14
C THR A 117 -20.92 -11.67 0.80
N ALA A 118 -20.49 -12.16 -0.36
CA ALA A 118 -20.70 -13.54 -0.81
C ALA A 118 -20.00 -14.56 0.11
N ASN A 119 -18.77 -14.24 0.54
CA ASN A 119 -17.97 -15.15 1.37
C ASN A 119 -17.96 -14.76 2.87
N SER A 120 -18.60 -13.63 3.24
CA SER A 120 -18.63 -13.08 4.59
C SER A 120 -17.24 -12.97 5.24
N ARG A 121 -16.27 -12.45 4.49
CA ARG A 121 -14.87 -12.29 4.93
C ARG A 121 -14.18 -11.12 4.23
N TRP A 122 -13.07 -10.66 4.77
CA TRP A 122 -12.19 -9.70 4.11
C TRP A 122 -11.42 -10.40 2.98
N GLU A 123 -11.33 -9.77 1.81
CA GLU A 123 -10.64 -10.28 0.63
C GLU A 123 -9.76 -9.19 0.03
N ILE A 124 -8.70 -9.57 -0.68
CA ILE A 124 -7.93 -8.61 -1.49
C ILE A 124 -8.87 -8.01 -2.53
N CYS A 125 -8.78 -6.70 -2.73
CA CYS A 125 -9.56 -6.03 -3.76
C CYS A 125 -9.15 -6.46 -5.17
N GLY A 126 -10.14 -6.81 -5.97
CA GLY A 126 -10.06 -6.85 -7.42
C GLY A 126 -9.98 -5.45 -8.06
N SER A 127 -10.01 -5.43 -9.39
CA SER A 127 -10.19 -4.17 -10.15
C SER A 127 -11.62 -3.66 -9.98
N ASP A 128 -11.80 -2.35 -9.93
CA ASP A 128 -13.11 -1.67 -9.84
C ASP A 128 -13.94 -1.97 -8.58
N GLU A 129 -13.31 -2.48 -7.51
CA GLU A 129 -13.97 -2.78 -6.23
C GLU A 129 -13.90 -1.61 -5.22
N GLU A 130 -14.87 -1.56 -4.29
CA GLU A 130 -14.87 -0.60 -3.19
C GLU A 130 -13.92 -1.03 -2.06
N CYS A 131 -12.64 -0.70 -2.22
CA CYS A 131 -11.61 -0.99 -1.22
C CYS A 131 -11.75 -0.09 0.00
N THR A 132 -12.07 -0.66 1.15
CA THR A 132 -12.29 0.11 2.39
C THR A 132 -11.14 -0.03 3.39
N ARG A 133 -10.21 -0.95 3.12
CA ARG A 133 -9.01 -1.22 3.92
C ARG A 133 -7.78 -1.36 3.03
N PHE A 134 -6.60 -1.26 3.63
CA PHE A 134 -5.36 -1.68 2.99
C PHE A 134 -4.36 -2.24 4.00
N ASN A 135 -3.47 -3.09 3.51
CA ASN A 135 -2.22 -3.45 4.15
C ASN A 135 -1.05 -2.95 3.29
N LEU A 136 -0.05 -2.33 3.91
CA LEU A 136 1.23 -1.97 3.31
C LEU A 136 2.34 -2.80 3.95
N TYR A 137 3.05 -3.56 3.12
CA TYR A 137 4.16 -4.39 3.55
C TYR A 137 5.49 -3.81 3.11
N TYR A 138 6.47 -3.82 3.99
CA TYR A 138 7.84 -3.40 3.70
C TYR A 138 8.83 -4.25 4.51
N ARG A 139 10.07 -4.41 4.03
CA ARG A 139 11.14 -5.02 4.82
C ARG A 139 12.07 -3.97 5.41
N THR A 140 12.46 -4.15 6.67
CA THR A 140 13.48 -3.31 7.31
C THR A 140 14.84 -3.52 6.67
N GLU A 141 15.59 -2.43 6.45
CA GLU A 141 16.88 -2.51 5.74
C GLU A 141 18.00 -3.15 6.58
N LYS A 142 17.83 -3.24 7.92
CA LYS A 142 18.81 -3.83 8.83
C LYS A 142 18.91 -5.34 8.71
N ASP A 143 17.75 -5.98 8.74
CA ASP A 143 17.56 -7.39 9.08
C ASP A 143 16.53 -8.06 8.14
N GLY A 144 15.96 -7.31 7.19
CA GLY A 144 15.02 -7.84 6.20
C GLY A 144 13.70 -8.29 6.81
N VAL A 145 13.38 -7.91 8.04
CA VAL A 145 12.16 -8.33 8.72
C VAL A 145 10.96 -7.70 8.03
N LEU A 146 9.97 -8.53 7.68
CA LEU A 146 8.72 -8.07 7.10
C LEU A 146 7.92 -7.30 8.15
N GLN A 147 7.51 -6.09 7.79
CA GLN A 147 6.69 -5.20 8.59
C GLN A 147 5.40 -4.91 7.84
N LYS A 148 4.34 -4.60 8.61
CA LYS A 148 3.01 -4.28 8.07
C LYS A 148 2.51 -2.97 8.66
N ILE A 149 1.94 -2.12 7.81
CA ILE A 149 1.10 -0.97 8.20
C ILE A 149 -0.32 -1.29 7.75
N VAL A 150 -1.26 -1.21 8.69
CA VAL A 150 -2.70 -1.33 8.42
C VAL A 150 -3.32 0.04 8.19
N SER A 151 -4.36 0.09 7.36
CA SER A 151 -5.22 1.26 7.27
C SER A 151 -5.89 1.58 8.61
N LYS A 152 -6.20 2.86 8.87
CA LYS A 152 -6.92 3.31 10.08
C LYS A 152 -8.38 2.85 10.15
N HIS A 153 -8.91 2.34 9.05
CA HIS A 153 -10.32 1.93 8.89
C HIS A 153 -10.50 0.40 8.95
N GLN A 154 -9.53 -0.30 9.56
CA GLN A 154 -9.56 -1.74 9.81
C GLN A 154 -10.16 -2.10 11.18
#